data_AF-A0A3D4I228-F1
#
_entry.id   AF-A0A3D4I228-F1
#
_cell.length_a   1.000
_cell.length_b   1.000
_cell.length_c   1.000
_cell.angle_alpha   90.00
_cell.angle_beta   90.00
_cell.angle_gamma   90.00
#
_symmetry.space_group_name_H-M   'P 1'
#
loop_
_entity.id
_entity.type
_entity.pdbx_description
1 polymer ?
#
loop_
_entity_poly.entity_id
_entity_poly.type
_entity_poly.pdbx_seq_one_letter_code
_entity_poly.pdbx_strand_id
1 'polypeptide(L)'
;MADVIILGNGPAGISASLYTARAGLDTLIIGSGGGSLKKTGSIENYYGFPEPIPGKDLIKNGITQAKRLGISIIEDEVVGISYDGSFSVKTKSGDYLAPFAVMATGS
;
A
#
# COMPACT_ATOMS: atom_id res chain seq x y z
N MET A 1 -7.63 13.23 7.95
CA MET A 1 -6.82 13.60 6.77
C MET A 1 -5.50 12.87 6.92
N ALA A 2 -5.04 12.15 5.90
CA ALA A 2 -3.80 11.39 6.02
C ALA A 2 -2.59 12.33 5.86
N ASP A 3 -1.50 12.03 6.57
CA ASP A 3 -0.21 12.70 6.36
C ASP A 3 0.47 12.18 5.08
N VAL A 4 0.26 10.90 4.77
CA VAL A 4 0.82 10.24 3.59
C VAL A 4 -0.19 9.32 2.92
N ILE A 5 -0.30 9.45 1.60
CA ILE A 5 -1.08 8.53 0.76
C ILE A 5 -0.13 7.64 -0.03
N ILE A 6 -0.33 6.33 0.06
CA ILE A 6 0.42 5.31 -0.66
C ILE A 6 -0.45 4.75 -1.77
N LEU A 7 0.01 4.87 -3.01
CA LEU A 7 -0.71 4.44 -4.21
C LEU A 7 -0.28 3.02 -4.59
N GLY A 8 -1.05 2.03 -4.14
CA GLY A 8 -0.83 0.61 -4.40
C GLY A 8 -0.77 -0.23 -3.12
N ASN A 9 -1.49 -1.34 -3.09
CA ASN A 9 -1.54 -2.28 -1.96
C ASN A 9 -0.71 -3.56 -2.18
N GLY A 10 0.32 -3.48 -3.04
CA GLY A 10 1.31 -4.54 -3.22
C GLY A 10 2.40 -4.55 -2.13
N PRO A 11 3.47 -5.34 -2.29
CA PRO A 11 4.50 -5.48 -1.25
C PRO A 11 5.24 -4.17 -0.95
N ALA A 12 5.49 -3.35 -1.97
CA ALA A 12 6.11 -2.04 -1.81
C ALA A 12 5.24 -1.08 -0.99
N GLY A 13 3.95 -0.98 -1.32
CA GLY A 13 3.02 -0.09 -0.62
C GLY A 13 2.75 -0.55 0.81
N ILE A 14 2.59 -1.86 1.03
CA ILE A 14 2.48 -2.42 2.38
C ILE A 14 3.75 -2.10 3.18
N SER A 15 4.93 -2.40 2.66
CA SER A 15 6.19 -2.13 3.37
C SER A 15 6.33 -0.64 3.72
N ALA A 16 6.13 0.25 2.76
CA ALA A 16 6.17 1.70 2.99
C ALA A 16 5.22 2.12 4.11
N SER A 17 3.99 1.56 4.13
CA SER A 17 2.99 1.90 5.13
C SER A 17 3.40 1.53 6.55
N LEU A 18 4.13 0.41 6.73
CA LEU A 18 4.62 -0.01 8.04
C LEU A 18 5.64 0.98 8.59
N TYR A 19 6.50 1.52 7.72
CA TYR A 19 7.51 2.51 8.12
C TYR A 19 6.89 3.87 8.41
N THR A 20 5.94 4.34 7.61
CA THR A 20 5.28 5.63 7.84
C THR A 20 4.43 5.59 9.12
N ALA A 21 3.68 4.51 9.35
CA ALA A 21 2.94 4.32 10.60
C ALA A 21 3.88 4.26 11.82
N ARG A 22 5.04 3.56 11.70
CA ARG A 22 6.05 3.54 12.76
C ARG A 22 6.67 4.91 13.03
N ALA A 23 6.74 5.77 12.02
CA ALA A 23 7.18 7.16 12.16
C ALA A 23 6.11 8.07 12.79
N GLY A 24 4.92 7.55 13.12
CA GLY A 24 3.83 8.30 13.72
C GLY A 24 2.97 9.07 12.72
N LEU A 25 3.04 8.74 11.43
CA LEU A 25 2.25 9.39 10.38
C LEU A 25 0.91 8.68 10.15
N ASP A 26 -0.16 9.45 10.04
CA ASP A 26 -1.46 8.95 9.61
C ASP A 26 -1.37 8.50 8.14
N THR A 27 -1.36 7.17 7.95
CA THR A 27 -1.06 6.54 6.66
C THR A 27 -2.31 5.98 6.02
N LEU A 28 -2.54 6.33 4.75
CA LEU A 28 -3.60 5.78 3.91
C LEU A 28 -3.00 5.04 2.72
N ILE A 29 -3.35 3.77 2.54
CA ILE A 29 -3.08 3.01 1.30
C ILE A 29 -4.34 3.05 0.44
N ILE A 30 -4.19 3.39 -0.84
CA ILE A 30 -5.24 3.27 -1.86
C ILE A 30 -4.73 2.32 -2.92
N GLY A 31 -5.42 1.20 -3.14
CA GLY A 31 -5.08 0.30 -4.22
C GLY A 31 -5.95 -0.93 -4.27
N SER A 32 -6.05 -1.52 -5.46
CA SER A 32 -6.79 -2.73 -5.72
C SER A 32 -5.84 -3.86 -6.15
N GLY A 33 -6.26 -5.10 -5.93
CA GLY A 33 -5.60 -6.24 -6.59
C GLY A 33 -4.32 -6.78 -5.94
N GLY A 34 -3.76 -6.20 -4.88
CA GLY A 34 -2.63 -6.79 -4.12
C GLY A 34 -1.33 -6.96 -4.91
N GLY A 35 -1.21 -6.30 -6.07
CA GLY A 35 -0.07 -6.37 -6.97
C GLY A 35 0.17 -7.74 -7.65
N SER A 36 1.32 -7.87 -8.29
CA SER A 36 1.70 -9.05 -9.09
C SER A 36 1.81 -10.34 -8.28
N LEU A 37 2.00 -10.24 -6.96
CA LEU A 37 2.17 -11.39 -6.07
C LEU A 37 0.93 -12.27 -5.96
N LYS A 38 -0.28 -11.76 -6.27
CA LYS A 38 -1.49 -12.60 -6.30
C LYS A 38 -1.41 -13.74 -7.33
N LYS A 39 -0.60 -13.59 -8.38
CA LYS A 39 -0.46 -14.55 -9.48
C LYS A 39 0.75 -15.48 -9.31
N THR A 40 1.62 -15.18 -8.35
CA THR A 40 2.84 -15.94 -8.10
C THR A 40 2.52 -17.18 -7.25
N GLY A 41 3.17 -18.30 -7.59
CA GLY A 41 3.15 -19.51 -6.78
C GLY A 41 3.93 -19.33 -5.48
N SER A 42 4.96 -20.16 -5.27
CA SER A 42 5.82 -20.05 -4.10
C SER A 42 6.90 -18.99 -4.28
N ILE A 43 7.16 -18.19 -3.25
CA ILE A 43 8.21 -17.18 -3.20
C ILE A 43 9.33 -17.68 -2.29
N GLU A 44 10.53 -17.83 -2.85
CA GLU A 44 11.70 -18.36 -2.14
C GLU A 44 12.73 -17.28 -1.78
N ASN A 45 12.55 -16.07 -2.32
CA ASN A 45 13.55 -14.99 -2.27
C ASN A 45 13.07 -13.75 -1.51
N TYR A 46 12.12 -13.89 -0.58
CA TYR A 46 11.67 -12.80 0.28
C TYR A 46 12.30 -12.92 1.67
N TYR A 47 13.14 -11.94 2.03
CA TYR A 47 13.86 -11.93 3.30
C TYR A 47 12.91 -12.04 4.51
N GLY A 48 13.31 -12.85 5.50
CA GLY A 48 12.56 -13.07 6.74
C GLY A 48 11.73 -14.36 6.77
N PHE A 49 11.61 -15.07 5.64
CA PHE A 49 11.00 -16.39 5.58
C PHE A 49 12.08 -17.48 5.47
N PRO A 50 12.17 -18.42 6.43
CA PRO A 50 13.11 -19.54 6.33
C PRO A 50 12.66 -20.59 5.30
N GLU A 51 11.36 -20.68 5.04
CA GLU A 51 10.74 -21.58 4.07
C GLU A 51 9.94 -20.78 3.03
N PRO A 52 9.75 -21.30 1.81
CA PRO A 52 8.98 -20.63 0.77
C PRO A 52 7.54 -20.27 1.20
N ILE A 53 7.05 -19.10 0.79
CA ILE A 53 5.69 -18.64 1.08
C ILE A 53 4.87 -18.40 -0.20
N PRO A 54 3.60 -18.83 -0.27
CA PRO A 54 2.74 -18.47 -1.39
C PRO A 54 2.54 -16.95 -1.50
N GLY A 55 2.64 -16.40 -2.71
CA GLY A 55 2.54 -14.93 -2.91
C GLY A 55 1.23 -14.32 -2.40
N LYS A 56 0.12 -15.05 -2.54
CA LYS A 56 -1.19 -14.68 -1.97
C LYS A 56 -1.17 -14.53 -0.45
N ASP A 57 -0.42 -15.39 0.24
CA ASP A 57 -0.38 -15.43 1.70
C ASP A 57 0.56 -14.34 2.22
N LEU A 58 1.66 -14.08 1.51
CA LEU A 58 2.54 -12.94 1.80
C LEU A 58 1.76 -11.61 1.79
N ILE A 59 0.99 -11.35 0.73
CA ILE A 59 0.17 -10.12 0.64
C ILE A 59 -0.93 -10.09 1.70
N LYS A 60 -1.65 -11.20 1.91
CA LYS A 60 -2.72 -11.28 2.92
C LYS A 60 -2.17 -10.99 4.33
N ASN A 61 -1.02 -11.56 4.67
CA ASN A 61 -0.36 -11.34 5.96
C ASN A 61 0.07 -9.87 6.10
N GLY A 62 0.65 -9.30 5.04
CA GLY A 62 1.02 -7.88 5.00
C GLY A 62 -0.15 -6.92 5.20
N ILE A 63 -1.27 -7.15 4.51
CA ILE A 63 -2.51 -6.36 4.68
C ILE A 63 -3.04 -6.49 6.12
N THR A 64 -3.02 -7.71 6.66
CA THR A 64 -3.47 -7.97 8.05
C THR A 64 -2.58 -7.26 9.06
N GLN A 65 -1.26 -7.29 8.85
CA GLN A 65 -0.29 -6.56 9.67
C GLN A 65 -0.54 -5.05 9.63
N ALA A 66 -0.73 -4.49 8.43
CA ALA A 66 -0.98 -3.06 8.26
C ALA A 66 -2.26 -2.63 8.99
N LYS A 67 -3.38 -3.34 8.78
CA LYS A 67 -4.64 -3.07 9.50
C LYS A 67 -4.49 -3.16 11.01
N ARG A 68 -3.77 -4.17 11.53
CA ARG A 68 -3.50 -4.32 12.96
C ARG A 68 -2.74 -3.12 13.55
N LEU A 69 -1.88 -2.48 12.75
CA LEU A 69 -1.14 -1.29 13.15
C LEU A 69 -1.91 0.02 12.93
N GLY A 70 -3.22 -0.06 12.61
CA GLY A 70 -4.08 1.11 12.44
C GLY A 70 -4.00 1.78 11.07
N ILE A 71 -3.28 1.18 10.11
CA ILE A 71 -3.14 1.74 8.77
C ILE A 71 -4.46 1.58 8.01
N SER A 72 -4.95 2.69 7.46
CA SER A 72 -6.17 2.70 6.63
C SER A 72 -5.85 2.17 5.24
N ILE A 73 -6.71 1.28 4.74
CA ILE A 73 -6.57 0.70 3.40
C ILE A 73 -7.92 0.80 2.70
N ILE A 74 -7.92 1.45 1.55
CA ILE A 74 -9.08 1.60 0.68
C ILE A 74 -8.84 0.77 -0.59
N GLU A 75 -9.76 -0.16 -0.85
CA GLU A 75 -9.80 -0.85 -2.14
C GLU A 75 -10.47 0.06 -3.17
N ASP A 76 -9.65 0.82 -3.88
CA ASP A 76 -10.06 1.64 -5.01
C ASP A 76 -8.91 1.75 -6.02
N GLU A 77 -9.20 2.30 -7.19
CA GLU A 77 -8.26 2.56 -8.26
C GLU A 77 -7.98 4.06 -8.34
N VAL A 78 -6.70 4.40 -8.27
CA VAL A 78 -6.23 5.78 -8.46
C VAL A 78 -6.21 6.08 -9.96
N VAL A 79 -6.92 7.14 -10.35
CA VAL A 79 -7.07 7.56 -11.75
C VAL A 79 -6.33 8.86 -12.07
N GLY A 80 -5.83 9.56 -11.06
CA GLY A 80 -5.04 10.76 -11.25
C GLY A 80 -4.37 11.26 -9.98
N ILE A 81 -3.28 11.99 -10.16
CA ILE A 81 -2.59 12.72 -9.08
C ILE A 81 -2.19 14.10 -9.58
N SER A 82 -2.37 15.11 -8.74
CA SER A 82 -1.85 16.47 -8.98
C SER A 82 -1.19 17.03 -7.73
N TYR A 83 -0.36 18.07 -7.91
CA TYR A 83 0.33 18.74 -6.81
C TYR A 83 0.19 20.25 -6.93
N ASP A 84 -0.34 20.87 -5.88
CA ASP A 84 -0.43 22.33 -5.73
C ASP A 84 -0.29 22.68 -4.23
N GLY A 85 0.93 22.57 -3.72
CA GLY A 85 1.25 22.71 -2.29
C GLY A 85 0.88 21.51 -1.41
N SER A 86 -0.04 20.65 -1.88
CA SER A 86 -0.29 19.30 -1.35
C SER A 86 -0.67 18.36 -2.49
N PHE A 87 -0.58 17.06 -2.27
CA PHE A 87 -1.02 16.07 -3.25
C PHE A 87 -2.54 15.90 -3.20
N SER A 88 -3.16 15.94 -4.38
CA SER A 88 -4.54 15.51 -4.60
C SER A 88 -4.56 14.23 -5.41
N VAL A 89 -5.12 13.19 -4.82
CA VAL A 89 -5.22 11.84 -5.38
C VAL A 89 -6.67 11.56 -5.72
N LYS A 90 -6.95 11.43 -7.02
CA LYS A 90 -8.29 11.09 -7.52
C LYS A 90 -8.43 9.59 -7.67
N THR A 91 -9.55 9.06 -7.20
CA THR A 91 -9.91 7.65 -7.36
C THR A 91 -11.23 7.53 -8.12
N LYS A 92 -11.69 6.31 -8.38
CA LYS A 92 -13.01 6.11 -9.00
C LYS A 92 -14.16 6.50 -8.07
N SER A 93 -13.96 6.46 -6.75
CA SER A 93 -15.04 6.69 -5.77
C SER A 93 -14.91 8.02 -5.01
N GLY A 94 -13.78 8.72 -5.11
CA GLY A 94 -13.57 10.01 -4.43
C GLY A 94 -12.14 10.56 -4.51
N ASP A 95 -11.94 11.74 -3.92
CA ASP A 95 -10.68 12.45 -3.92
C ASP A 95 -10.07 12.50 -2.51
N TYR A 96 -8.75 12.39 -2.42
CA TYR A 96 -8.00 12.36 -1.16
C TYR A 96 -6.84 13.36 -1.20
N LEU A 97 -6.61 14.04 -0.09
CA LEU A 97 -5.53 15.02 0.06
C LEU A 97 -4.50 14.54 1.09
N ALA A 98 -3.22 14.75 0.79
CA ALA A 98 -2.14 14.58 1.76
C ALA A 98 -0.91 15.44 1.41
N PRO A 99 -0.11 15.85 2.41
CA PRO A 99 1.17 16.50 2.18
C PRO A 99 2.17 15.64 1.39
N PHE A 100 2.13 14.31 1.58
CA PHE A 100 3.07 13.37 0.95
C PHE A 100 2.34 12.27 0.19
N ALA A 101 2.95 11.81 -0.90
CA ALA A 101 2.49 10.66 -1.66
C ALA A 101 3.65 9.69 -1.96
N VAL A 102 3.38 8.39 -1.89
CA VAL A 102 4.31 7.33 -2.30
C VAL A 102 3.69 6.55 -3.44
N MET A 103 4.33 6.57 -4.61
CA MET A 103 3.92 5.75 -5.75
C MET A 103 4.44 4.32 -5.60
N ALA A 104 3.53 3.37 -5.44
CA ALA A 104 3.81 1.94 -5.29
C ALA A 104 2.96 1.11 -6.27
N THR A 105 2.73 1.64 -7.47
CA THR A 105 1.76 1.16 -8.46
C THR A 105 2.21 -0.08 -9.23
N GLY A 106 3.46 -0.51 -9.07
CA GLY A 106 4.04 -1.61 -9.85
C GLY A 106 4.36 -1.20 -11.29
N SER A 107 4.46 -2.20 -12.16
CA SER A 107 4.79 -2.09 -13.58
C SER A 107 3.82 -2.93 -14.42
#